data_AF-A0A6P5RTN8-F1
#
_entry.id   AF-A0A6P5RTN8-F1
#
_cell.length_a   1.000
_cell.length_b   1.000
_cell.length_c   1.000
_cell.angle_alpha   90.00
_cell.angle_beta   90.00
_cell.angle_gamma   90.00
#
_symmetry.space_group_name_H-M   'P 1'
#
loop_
_entity.id
_entity.type
_entity.pdbx_description
1 polymer ?
#
loop_
_entity_poly.entity_id
_entity_poly.type
_entity_poly.pdbx_seq_one_letter_code
_entity_poly.pdbx_strand_id
1 'polypeptide(L)'
;MEGHSYAGRLTVEENLLVVDMSKSLARPKDILYTLKRKDGLNVTTMKTIYNARQKSRVIEKAGTSEMQVLLRNLFAHEYVEWHRSYGTANIVSDLFYAHSTSIKLLRAFPHILIMNCTYKTNRFRYPLLEIVGMTSTHLTFSIAFVNLSVEKEDNYRWALARLRSVMDDNSIPSVIVTNRELAIMNALHEVFPGV
;
A
#
# COMPACT_ATOMS: atom_id res chain seq x y z
N MET A 1 19.58 -37.10 -27.86
CA MET A 1 18.76 -36.33 -26.89
C MET A 1 19.72 -35.49 -26.07
N GLU A 2 20.04 -34.28 -26.52
CA GLU A 2 20.92 -33.37 -25.78
C GLU A 2 20.09 -32.23 -25.18
N GLY A 3 20.23 -32.05 -23.87
CA GLY A 3 19.37 -31.23 -23.05
C GLY A 3 19.56 -29.74 -23.28
N HIS A 4 18.49 -29.08 -23.77
CA HIS A 4 18.35 -27.63 -23.89
C HIS A 4 18.24 -26.88 -22.55
N SER A 5 18.95 -27.27 -21.49
CA SER A 5 18.79 -26.68 -20.15
C SER A 5 19.60 -25.40 -19.91
N TYR A 6 20.58 -25.09 -20.78
CA TYR A 6 21.50 -23.96 -20.59
C TYR A 6 21.21 -22.72 -21.45
N ALA A 7 20.54 -22.87 -22.59
CA ALA A 7 20.44 -21.80 -23.58
C ALA A 7 19.70 -20.55 -23.06
N GLY A 8 18.81 -20.65 -22.07
CA GLY A 8 17.97 -19.51 -21.63
C GLY A 8 18.39 -18.81 -20.33
N ARG A 9 19.55 -19.14 -19.74
CA ARG A 9 20.00 -18.57 -18.46
C ARG A 9 20.78 -17.28 -18.67
N LEU A 10 20.44 -16.25 -17.91
CA LEU A 10 21.23 -15.02 -17.83
C LEU A 10 22.60 -15.35 -17.22
N THR A 11 23.64 -14.82 -17.83
CA THR A 11 24.97 -14.73 -17.23
C THR A 11 24.95 -13.80 -16.01
N VAL A 12 26.03 -13.80 -15.23
CA VAL A 12 26.16 -12.92 -14.05
C VAL A 12 26.04 -11.45 -14.44
N GLU A 13 26.72 -11.03 -15.51
CA GLU A 13 26.71 -9.65 -16.00
C GLU A 13 25.33 -9.23 -16.52
N GLU A 14 24.67 -10.09 -17.30
CA GLU A 14 23.33 -9.82 -17.79
C GLU A 14 22.32 -9.74 -16.65
N ASN A 15 22.47 -10.60 -15.63
CA ASN A 15 21.62 -10.55 -14.45
C ASN A 15 21.82 -9.26 -13.66
N LEU A 16 23.07 -8.79 -13.50
CA LEU A 16 23.36 -7.48 -12.88
C LEU A 16 22.72 -6.33 -13.65
N LEU A 17 22.82 -6.34 -14.99
CA LEU A 17 22.17 -5.34 -15.84
C LEU A 17 20.64 -5.35 -15.68
N VAL A 18 20.03 -6.54 -15.67
CA VAL A 18 18.59 -6.69 -15.45
C VAL A 18 18.17 -6.11 -14.09
N VAL A 19 18.94 -6.37 -13.03
CA VAL A 19 18.68 -5.83 -11.69
C VAL A 19 18.78 -4.31 -11.67
N ASP A 20 19.86 -3.75 -12.22
CA ASP A 20 20.11 -2.31 -12.24
C ASP A 20 19.02 -1.53 -13.01
N MET A 21 18.70 -1.99 -14.23
CA MET A 21 17.62 -1.39 -15.01
C MET A 21 16.26 -1.55 -14.33
N SER A 22 16.04 -2.64 -13.59
CA SER A 22 14.79 -2.85 -12.85
C SER A 22 14.65 -1.90 -11.65
N LYS A 23 15.75 -1.56 -10.98
CA LYS A 23 15.80 -0.53 -9.92
C LYS A 23 15.47 0.86 -10.47
N SER A 24 15.89 1.11 -11.71
CA SER A 24 15.57 2.34 -12.46
C SER A 24 14.17 2.34 -13.09
N LEU A 25 13.28 1.42 -12.68
CA LEU A 25 11.90 1.29 -13.17
C LEU A 25 11.76 1.06 -14.69
N ALA A 26 12.81 0.58 -15.36
CA ALA A 26 12.73 0.27 -16.79
C ALA A 26 11.68 -0.82 -17.08
N ARG A 27 11.00 -0.69 -18.22
CA ARG A 27 10.01 -1.69 -18.63
C ARG A 27 10.74 -2.97 -19.07
N PRO A 28 10.19 -4.17 -18.78
CA PRO A 28 10.83 -5.44 -19.16
C PRO A 28 11.20 -5.55 -20.65
N LYS A 29 10.41 -4.91 -21.53
CA LYS A 29 10.68 -4.87 -22.98
C LYS A 29 11.96 -4.09 -23.31
N ASP A 30 12.21 -2.97 -22.62
CA ASP A 30 13.38 -2.12 -22.82
C ASP A 30 14.65 -2.82 -22.29
N ILE A 31 14.51 -3.57 -21.18
CA ILE A 31 15.59 -4.41 -20.63
C ILE A 31 15.95 -5.52 -21.63
N LEU A 32 14.95 -6.24 -22.16
CA LEU A 32 15.17 -7.30 -23.13
C LEU A 32 15.81 -6.76 -24.41
N TYR A 33 15.34 -5.61 -24.91
CA TYR A 33 15.94 -4.95 -26.06
C TYR A 33 17.41 -4.62 -25.82
N THR A 34 17.76 -4.14 -24.63
CA THR A 34 19.14 -3.80 -24.27
C THR A 34 20.04 -5.03 -24.26
N LEU A 35 19.58 -6.17 -23.74
CA LEU A 35 20.32 -7.43 -23.79
C LEU A 35 20.58 -7.90 -25.23
N LYS A 36 19.53 -7.90 -26.07
CA LYS A 36 19.65 -8.31 -27.48
C LYS A 36 20.48 -7.37 -28.34
N ARG A 37 20.57 -6.10 -27.95
CA ARG A 37 21.44 -5.12 -28.62
C ARG A 37 22.91 -5.32 -28.25
N LYS A 38 23.19 -5.75 -27.01
CA LYS A 38 24.57 -6.06 -26.56
C LYS A 38 25.08 -7.38 -27.14
N ASP A 39 24.20 -8.37 -27.28
CA ASP A 39 24.52 -9.65 -27.91
C ASP A 39 23.38 -10.09 -28.84
N GLY A 40 23.66 -10.13 -30.14
CA GLY A 40 22.69 -10.52 -31.17
C GLY A 40 22.32 -12.01 -31.14
N LEU A 41 23.13 -12.85 -30.50
CA LEU A 41 22.85 -14.28 -30.29
C LEU A 41 22.10 -14.53 -28.96
N ASN A 42 21.77 -13.47 -28.22
CA ASN A 42 21.08 -13.58 -26.96
C ASN A 42 19.65 -14.14 -27.15
N VAL A 43 19.44 -15.34 -26.63
CA VAL A 43 18.16 -16.07 -26.68
C VAL A 43 17.29 -15.82 -25.43
N THR A 44 17.59 -14.79 -24.64
CA THR A 44 16.78 -14.40 -23.48
C THR A 44 15.35 -14.13 -23.91
N THR A 45 14.41 -14.58 -23.09
CA THR A 45 12.98 -14.37 -23.31
C THR A 45 12.43 -13.36 -22.30
N MET A 46 11.25 -12.80 -22.60
CA MET A 46 10.52 -11.98 -21.62
C MET A 46 10.30 -12.72 -20.29
N LYS A 47 10.01 -14.03 -20.35
CA LYS A 47 9.84 -14.88 -19.16
C LYS A 47 11.12 -14.90 -18.31
N THR A 48 12.29 -14.98 -18.93
CA THR A 48 13.58 -14.92 -18.23
C THR A 48 13.75 -13.59 -17.50
N ILE A 49 13.41 -12.46 -18.14
CA ILE A 49 13.44 -11.13 -17.49
C ILE A 49 12.50 -11.05 -16.30
N TYR A 50 11.25 -11.49 -16.46
CA TYR A 50 10.28 -11.49 -15.35
C TYR A 50 10.74 -12.38 -14.19
N ASN A 51 11.27 -13.56 -14.47
CA ASN A 51 11.79 -14.48 -13.46
C ASN A 51 13.00 -13.89 -12.72
N ALA A 52 13.93 -13.24 -13.44
CA ALA A 52 15.10 -12.59 -12.85
C ALA A 52 14.69 -11.42 -11.95
N ARG A 53 13.73 -10.59 -12.39
CA ARG A 53 13.15 -9.51 -11.57
C ARG A 53 12.48 -10.04 -10.33
N GLN A 54 11.68 -11.09 -10.46
CA GLN A 54 11.02 -11.73 -9.33
C GLN A 54 12.06 -12.27 -8.35
N LYS A 55 13.07 -13.01 -8.82
CA LYS A 55 14.16 -13.55 -8.00
C LYS A 55 14.92 -12.44 -7.27
N SER A 56 15.26 -11.35 -7.95
CA SER A 56 15.90 -10.18 -7.34
C SER A 56 15.02 -9.54 -6.27
N ARG A 57 13.72 -9.34 -6.52
CA ARG A 57 12.78 -8.85 -5.51
C ARG A 57 12.68 -9.77 -4.30
N VAL A 58 12.74 -11.09 -4.49
CA VAL A 58 12.74 -12.05 -3.37
C VAL A 58 14.04 -11.96 -2.56
N ILE A 59 15.19 -11.86 -3.24
CA ILE A 59 16.50 -11.72 -2.58
C ILE A 59 16.60 -10.40 -1.81
N GLU A 60 16.23 -9.27 -2.41
CA GLU A 60 16.19 -7.97 -1.74
C GLU A 60 15.25 -7.97 -0.53
N LYS A 61 14.16 -8.73 -0.62
CA LYS A 61 13.23 -8.87 0.49
C LYS A 61 13.71 -9.80 1.57
N ALA A 62 14.79 -10.58 1.40
CA ALA A 62 15.40 -11.42 2.46
C ALA A 62 14.40 -12.20 3.34
N GLY A 63 13.28 -12.68 2.78
CA GLY A 63 12.21 -13.36 3.54
C GLY A 63 11.25 -12.45 4.32
N THR A 64 11.43 -11.13 4.25
CA THR A 64 10.56 -10.08 4.83
C THR A 64 9.25 -10.02 4.06
N SER A 65 8.12 -10.08 4.76
CA SER A 65 6.80 -9.95 4.13
C SER A 65 6.61 -8.54 3.56
N GLU A 66 5.74 -8.41 2.56
CA GLU A 66 5.43 -7.10 1.99
C GLU A 66 4.84 -6.13 3.03
N MET A 67 4.07 -6.65 4.01
CA MET A 67 3.57 -5.87 5.13
C MET A 67 4.70 -5.38 6.04
N GLN A 68 5.71 -6.21 6.30
CA GLN A 68 6.89 -5.78 7.06
C GLN A 68 7.68 -4.71 6.30
N VAL A 69 7.77 -4.78 4.98
CA VAL A 69 8.38 -3.72 4.15
C VAL A 69 7.56 -2.44 4.25
N LEU A 70 6.22 -2.52 4.18
CA LEU A 70 5.34 -1.36 4.35
C LEU A 70 5.55 -0.70 5.71
N LEU A 71 5.49 -1.47 6.81
CA LEU A 71 5.70 -0.96 8.17
C LEU A 71 7.07 -0.28 8.33
N ARG A 72 8.14 -0.86 7.78
CA ARG A 72 9.47 -0.24 7.78
C ARG A 72 9.49 1.09 7.04
N ASN A 73 8.81 1.17 5.89
CA ASN A 73 8.73 2.41 5.11
C ASN A 73 7.90 3.47 5.83
N LEU A 74 6.79 3.09 6.48
CA LEU A 74 5.98 4.01 7.28
C LEU A 74 6.82 4.61 8.41
N PHE A 75 7.54 3.76 9.14
CA PHE A 75 8.46 4.20 10.19
C PHE A 75 9.56 5.14 9.64
N ALA A 76 10.20 4.77 8.53
CA ALA A 76 11.29 5.55 7.93
C ALA A 76 10.85 6.93 7.41
N HIS A 77 9.58 7.11 7.09
CA HIS A 77 9.01 8.38 6.59
C HIS A 77 8.09 9.05 7.62
N GLU A 78 8.27 8.73 8.91
CA GLU A 78 7.59 9.39 10.04
C GLU A 78 6.05 9.37 9.97
N TYR A 79 5.49 8.29 9.40
CA TYR A 79 4.07 8.02 9.50
C TYR A 79 3.75 7.53 10.91
N VAL A 80 2.64 8.02 11.44
CA VAL A 80 2.03 7.40 12.62
C VAL A 80 1.29 6.17 12.13
N GLU A 81 1.46 5.04 12.83
CA GLU A 81 0.80 3.78 12.52
C GLU A 81 0.17 3.16 13.76
N TRP A 82 -0.97 2.50 13.55
CA TRP A 82 -1.53 1.54 14.49
C TRP A 82 -1.95 0.29 13.73
N HIS A 83 -1.76 -0.88 14.32
CA HIS A 83 -2.26 -2.11 13.74
C HIS A 83 -2.88 -3.06 14.76
N ARG A 84 -3.77 -3.92 14.26
CA ARG A 84 -4.24 -5.12 14.94
C ARG A 84 -3.54 -6.32 14.33
N SER A 85 -3.34 -7.35 15.14
CA SER A 85 -2.79 -8.62 14.69
C SER A 85 -3.63 -9.78 15.21
N TYR A 86 -3.61 -10.90 14.50
CA TYR A 86 -4.30 -12.13 14.90
C TYR A 86 -3.36 -13.34 14.87
N GLY A 87 -3.72 -14.33 15.70
CA GLY A 87 -3.03 -15.61 15.80
C GLY A 87 -1.65 -15.51 16.46
N THR A 88 -1.03 -16.67 16.65
CA THR A 88 0.29 -16.81 17.28
C THR A 88 1.42 -16.30 16.39
N ALA A 89 1.19 -16.17 15.09
CA ALA A 89 2.15 -15.65 14.11
C ALA A 89 2.14 -14.12 13.99
N ASN A 90 1.34 -13.41 14.80
CA ASN A 90 1.24 -11.95 14.82
C ASN A 90 0.98 -11.35 13.42
N ILE A 91 0.07 -11.95 12.67
CA ILE A 91 -0.26 -11.50 11.31
C ILE A 91 -1.11 -10.24 11.44
N VAL A 92 -0.67 -9.14 10.83
CA VAL A 92 -1.41 -7.87 10.81
C VAL A 92 -2.76 -8.08 10.13
N SER A 93 -3.86 -7.84 10.86
CA SER A 93 -5.24 -7.88 10.34
C SER A 93 -5.72 -6.52 9.88
N ASP A 94 -5.37 -5.45 10.56
CA ASP A 94 -5.81 -4.11 10.21
C ASP A 94 -4.67 -3.15 10.47
N LEU A 95 -4.45 -2.21 9.57
CA LEU A 95 -3.36 -1.24 9.65
C LEU A 95 -3.90 0.14 9.29
N PHE A 96 -3.82 1.05 10.24
CA PHE A 96 -4.08 2.47 10.07
C PHE A 96 -2.75 3.20 9.99
N TYR A 97 -2.61 4.13 9.05
CA TYR A 97 -1.45 5.01 9.01
C TYR A 97 -1.79 6.39 8.45
N ALA A 98 -1.11 7.41 8.98
CA ALA A 98 -1.29 8.80 8.61
C ALA A 98 0.04 9.56 8.72
N HIS A 99 0.29 10.46 7.76
CA HIS A 99 1.46 11.32 7.81
C HIS A 99 1.24 12.46 8.83
N SER A 100 2.28 12.85 9.55
CA SER A 100 2.20 13.90 10.57
C SER A 100 1.65 15.23 10.02
N THR A 101 2.03 15.62 8.81
CA THR A 101 1.48 16.81 8.11
C THR A 101 -0.01 16.67 7.80
N SER A 102 -0.47 15.48 7.41
CA SER A 102 -1.89 15.22 7.15
C SER A 102 -2.72 15.34 8.43
N ILE A 103 -2.19 14.90 9.57
CA ILE A 103 -2.84 15.08 10.88
C ILE A 103 -2.92 16.58 11.24
N LYS A 104 -1.87 17.36 10.98
CA LYS A 104 -1.91 18.82 11.20
C LYS A 104 -2.98 19.49 10.33
N LEU A 105 -3.11 19.08 9.07
CA LEU A 105 -4.15 19.58 8.18
C LEU A 105 -5.55 19.15 8.64
N LEU A 106 -5.73 17.91 9.12
CA LEU A 106 -6.99 17.43 9.70
C LEU A 106 -7.42 18.31 10.89
N ARG A 107 -6.49 18.63 11.79
CA ARG A 107 -6.78 19.48 12.96
C ARG A 107 -7.12 20.92 12.56
N ALA A 108 -6.50 21.43 11.50
CA ALA A 108 -6.80 22.77 10.97
C ALA A 108 -8.13 22.81 10.17
N PHE A 109 -8.51 21.71 9.52
CA PHE A 109 -9.68 21.61 8.66
C PHE A 109 -10.50 20.33 8.95
N PRO A 110 -11.13 20.22 10.12
CA PRO A 110 -11.80 18.99 10.53
C PRO A 110 -13.19 18.79 9.90
N HIS A 111 -13.72 19.80 9.21
CA HIS A 111 -15.16 19.91 8.94
C HIS A 111 -15.74 18.91 7.94
N ILE A 112 -14.98 18.56 6.89
CA ILE A 112 -15.47 17.71 5.80
C ILE A 112 -14.53 16.54 5.65
N LEU A 113 -15.06 15.33 5.83
CA LEU A 113 -14.36 14.08 5.57
C LEU A 113 -15.05 13.32 4.44
N ILE A 114 -14.26 12.75 3.55
CA ILE A 114 -14.72 11.86 2.50
C ILE A 114 -14.03 10.53 2.71
N MET A 115 -14.81 9.46 2.83
CA MET A 115 -14.31 8.12 3.09
C MET A 115 -14.76 7.19 1.97
N ASN A 116 -13.79 6.53 1.34
CA ASN A 116 -14.08 5.57 0.29
C ASN A 116 -13.24 4.31 0.47
N CYS A 117 -13.89 3.16 0.47
CA CYS A 117 -13.19 1.89 0.46
C CYS A 117 -12.99 1.43 -0.99
N THR A 118 -11.73 1.19 -1.37
CA THR A 118 -11.41 0.59 -2.65
C THR A 118 -11.46 -0.94 -2.54
N TYR A 119 -12.35 -1.54 -3.32
CA TYR A 119 -12.55 -3.00 -3.26
C TYR A 119 -11.37 -3.75 -3.91
N LYS A 120 -10.85 -4.76 -3.20
CA LYS A 120 -10.01 -5.88 -3.69
C LYS A 120 -8.92 -5.56 -4.75
N THR A 121 -8.24 -4.42 -4.66
CA THR A 121 -7.21 -4.04 -5.65
C THR A 121 -5.77 -4.24 -5.18
N ASN A 122 -5.52 -4.48 -3.90
CA ASN A 122 -4.16 -4.78 -3.43
C ASN A 122 -3.84 -6.28 -3.50
N ARG A 123 -2.55 -6.60 -3.67
CA ARG A 123 -2.00 -7.97 -3.76
C ARG A 123 -2.36 -8.85 -2.55
N PHE A 124 -2.73 -8.23 -1.42
CA PHE A 124 -3.07 -8.90 -0.16
C PHE A 124 -4.56 -9.18 -0.03
N ARG A 125 -5.40 -8.66 -0.94
CA ARG A 125 -6.87 -8.71 -0.89
C ARG A 125 -7.47 -8.00 0.33
N TYR A 126 -6.76 -7.02 0.89
CA TYR A 126 -7.28 -6.15 1.95
C TYR A 126 -8.04 -4.99 1.30
N PRO A 127 -9.31 -4.77 1.62
CA PRO A 127 -9.97 -3.49 1.38
C PRO A 127 -9.10 -2.33 1.89
N LEU A 128 -8.95 -1.28 1.08
CA LEU A 128 -8.23 -0.07 1.47
C LEU A 128 -9.22 1.07 1.59
N LEU A 129 -9.47 1.49 2.84
CA LEU A 129 -10.22 2.69 3.17
C LEU A 129 -9.29 3.89 3.09
N GLU A 130 -9.60 4.82 2.19
CA GLU A 130 -8.99 6.14 2.15
C GLU A 130 -9.88 7.14 2.87
N ILE A 131 -9.27 7.95 3.74
CA ILE A 131 -9.92 9.05 4.44
C ILE A 131 -9.30 10.35 3.91
N VAL A 132 -10.14 11.20 3.31
CA VAL A 132 -9.77 12.44 2.65
C VAL A 132 -10.41 13.63 3.36
N GLY A 133 -9.64 14.68 3.60
CA GLY A 133 -10.10 15.94 4.14
C GLY A 133 -10.24 17.01 3.07
N MET A 134 -10.93 18.09 3.39
CA MET A 134 -11.07 19.25 2.52
C MET A 134 -10.72 20.54 3.26
N THR A 135 -9.93 21.40 2.62
CA THR A 135 -9.59 22.73 3.11
C THR A 135 -10.71 23.74 2.85
N SER A 136 -10.63 24.92 3.47
CA SER A 136 -11.58 26.02 3.23
C SER A 136 -11.55 26.58 1.80
N THR A 137 -10.53 26.25 1.00
CA THR A 137 -10.40 26.60 -0.42
C THR A 137 -10.79 25.45 -1.36
N HIS A 138 -11.48 24.43 -0.83
CA HIS A 138 -11.96 23.25 -1.58
C HIS A 138 -10.85 22.34 -2.14
N LEU A 139 -9.61 22.50 -1.68
CA LEU A 139 -8.54 21.55 -1.98
C LEU A 139 -8.67 20.31 -1.09
N THR A 140 -8.55 19.13 -1.68
CA THR A 140 -8.57 17.85 -0.96
C THR A 140 -7.16 17.42 -0.56
N PHE A 141 -7.07 16.67 0.54
CA PHE A 141 -5.82 16.06 1.00
C PHE A 141 -6.09 14.71 1.66
N SER A 142 -5.21 13.73 1.46
CA SER A 142 -5.32 12.43 2.14
C SER A 142 -4.94 12.59 3.62
N ILE A 143 -5.89 12.25 4.49
CA ILE A 143 -5.70 12.27 5.94
C ILE A 143 -4.99 11.00 6.39
N ALA A 144 -5.59 9.86 6.06
CA ALA A 144 -5.16 8.56 6.53
C ALA A 144 -5.59 7.46 5.56
N PHE A 145 -4.88 6.35 5.66
CA PHE A 145 -5.17 5.13 4.91
C PHE A 145 -5.34 3.98 5.89
N VAL A 146 -6.30 3.10 5.59
CA VAL A 146 -6.57 1.94 6.44
C VAL A 146 -6.70 0.67 5.60
N ASN A 147 -5.77 -0.26 5.79
CA ASN A 147 -5.91 -1.62 5.29
C ASN A 147 -6.78 -2.40 6.25
N LEU A 148 -7.97 -2.81 5.82
CA LEU A 148 -8.90 -3.59 6.62
C LEU A 148 -8.78 -5.07 6.23
N SER A 149 -8.82 -5.97 7.21
CA SER A 149 -8.89 -7.41 6.92
C SER A 149 -10.22 -7.78 6.26
N VAL A 150 -11.31 -7.15 6.71
CA VAL A 150 -12.67 -7.33 6.20
C VAL A 150 -13.44 -6.00 6.34
N GLU A 151 -14.38 -5.72 5.44
CA GLU A 151 -15.33 -4.60 5.54
C GLU A 151 -16.49 -4.95 6.49
N LYS A 152 -16.18 -5.13 7.78
CA LYS A 152 -17.18 -5.29 8.84
C LYS A 152 -17.19 -4.09 9.76
N GLU A 153 -18.32 -3.92 10.45
CA GLU A 153 -18.55 -2.82 11.39
C GLU A 153 -17.44 -2.69 12.44
N ASP A 154 -16.94 -3.82 12.97
CA ASP A 154 -15.80 -3.80 13.92
C ASP A 154 -14.51 -3.24 13.32
N ASN A 155 -14.18 -3.60 12.07
CA ASN A 155 -13.01 -3.09 11.38
C ASN A 155 -13.13 -1.58 11.15
N TYR A 156 -14.30 -1.12 10.71
CA TYR A 156 -14.57 0.30 10.53
C TYR A 156 -14.57 1.06 11.86
N ARG A 157 -15.18 0.52 12.92
CA ARG A 157 -15.19 1.11 14.26
C ARG A 157 -13.76 1.31 14.76
N TRP A 158 -12.91 0.29 14.64
CA TRP A 158 -11.51 0.40 15.02
C TRP A 158 -10.78 1.49 14.21
N ALA A 159 -10.97 1.51 12.90
CA ALA A 159 -10.36 2.50 12.01
C ALA A 159 -10.78 3.94 12.37
N LEU A 160 -12.07 4.16 12.58
CA LEU A 160 -12.65 5.44 12.96
C LEU A 160 -12.22 5.87 14.36
N ALA A 161 -12.08 4.94 15.30
CA ALA A 161 -11.54 5.24 16.63
C ALA A 161 -10.08 5.71 16.56
N ARG A 162 -9.27 5.14 15.66
CA ARG A 162 -7.90 5.64 15.40
C ARG A 162 -7.91 7.04 14.79
N LEU A 163 -8.79 7.29 13.82
CA LEU A 163 -9.00 8.63 13.28
C LEU A 163 -9.39 9.62 14.39
N ARG A 164 -10.36 9.27 15.25
CA ARG A 164 -10.79 10.13 16.35
C ARG A 164 -9.65 10.44 17.32
N SER A 165 -8.79 9.46 17.61
CA SER A 165 -7.66 9.63 18.53
C SER A 165 -6.57 10.61 18.05
N VAL A 166 -6.51 10.91 16.75
CA VAL A 166 -5.56 11.90 16.22
C VAL A 166 -6.18 13.30 16.08
N MET A 167 -7.50 13.42 16.18
CA MET A 167 -8.23 14.68 16.19
C MET A 167 -8.20 15.31 17.58
N ASP A 168 -8.37 16.63 17.64
CA ASP A 168 -8.57 17.32 18.92
C ASP A 168 -10.00 17.10 19.43
N ASP A 169 -10.22 17.20 20.74
CA ASP A 169 -11.53 16.93 21.37
C ASP A 169 -12.65 17.77 20.76
N ASN A 170 -12.36 19.05 20.44
CA ASN A 170 -13.30 19.99 19.82
C ASN A 170 -13.38 19.89 18.29
N SER A 171 -12.53 19.06 17.67
CA SER A 171 -12.46 18.88 16.21
C SER A 171 -13.35 17.72 15.78
N ILE A 172 -14.68 17.92 15.84
CA ILE A 172 -15.65 16.95 15.32
C ILE A 172 -16.01 17.36 13.89
N PRO A 173 -15.99 16.42 12.92
CA PRO A 173 -16.38 16.72 11.55
C PRO A 173 -17.86 17.12 11.48
N SER A 174 -18.19 18.06 10.61
CA SER A 174 -19.57 18.51 10.40
C SER A 174 -20.28 17.68 9.32
N VAL A 175 -19.52 17.14 8.37
CA VAL A 175 -20.04 16.32 7.28
C VAL A 175 -19.07 15.18 7.01
N ILE A 176 -19.60 13.95 6.95
CA ILE A 176 -18.87 12.77 6.49
C ILE A 176 -19.58 12.20 5.27
N VAL A 177 -18.86 12.12 4.16
CA VAL A 177 -19.36 11.56 2.90
C VAL A 177 -18.81 10.15 2.72
N THR A 178 -19.69 9.17 2.55
CA THR A 178 -19.31 7.78 2.28
C THR A 178 -20.13 7.22 1.13
N ASN A 179 -19.75 6.02 0.65
CA ASN A 179 -20.55 5.23 -0.28
C ASN A 179 -21.82 4.61 0.37
N ARG A 180 -22.16 5.00 1.62
CA ARG A 180 -23.32 4.55 2.39
C ARG A 180 -23.38 3.03 2.62
N GLU A 181 -22.23 2.38 2.66
CA GLU A 181 -22.17 0.98 3.09
C GLU A 181 -22.65 0.86 4.54
N LEU A 182 -23.52 -0.11 4.84
CA LEU A 182 -24.15 -0.23 6.16
C LEU A 182 -23.12 -0.36 7.30
N ALA A 183 -22.04 -1.11 7.08
CA ALA A 183 -21.02 -1.36 8.09
C ALA A 183 -20.26 -0.08 8.50
N ILE A 184 -19.90 0.78 7.55
CA ILE A 184 -19.23 2.06 7.87
C ILE A 184 -20.22 3.05 8.49
N MET A 185 -21.48 3.06 8.03
CA MET A 185 -22.52 3.93 8.58
C MET A 185 -22.81 3.63 10.06
N ASN A 186 -22.93 2.36 10.43
CA ASN A 186 -23.12 1.95 11.83
C ASN A 186 -21.92 2.35 12.69
N ALA A 187 -20.70 2.10 12.21
CA ALA A 187 -19.48 2.46 12.92
C ALA A 187 -19.34 3.99 13.09
N LEU A 188 -19.75 4.78 12.10
CA LEU A 188 -19.77 6.24 12.17
C LEU A 188 -20.72 6.74 13.26
N HIS A 189 -21.94 6.19 13.31
CA HIS A 189 -22.93 6.58 14.33
C HIS A 189 -22.42 6.34 15.76
N GLU A 190 -21.59 5.32 15.96
CA GLU A 190 -21.00 5.03 17.27
C GLU A 190 -19.80 5.94 17.61
N VAL A 191 -18.90 6.18 16.66
CA VAL A 191 -17.64 6.90 16.91
C VAL A 191 -17.79 8.42 16.80
N PHE A 192 -18.66 8.90 15.92
CA PHE A 192 -18.95 10.31 15.68
C PHE A 192 -20.45 10.58 15.87
N PRO A 193 -20.95 10.51 17.12
CA PRO A 193 -22.37 10.73 17.37
C PRO A 193 -22.76 12.18 17.01
N GLY A 194 -23.81 12.33 16.20
CA GLY A 194 -24.33 13.64 15.80
C GLY A 194 -23.86 14.14 14.42
N VAL A 195 -23.15 13.31 13.65
CA VAL A 195 -22.77 13.55 12.25
C VAL A 195 -23.61 12.70 11.30
#